data_AF-A0A4Q7NCZ1-F1
#
_entry.id   AF-A0A4Q7NCZ1-F1
#
_cell.length_a   1.000
_cell.length_b   1.000
_cell.length_c   1.000
_cell.angle_alpha   90.00
_cell.angle_beta   90.00
_cell.angle_gamma   90.00
#
_symmetry.space_group_name_H-M   'P 1'
#
loop_
_entity.id
_entity.type
_entity.pdbx_description
1 polymer ?
#
loop_
_entity_poly.entity_id
_entity_poly.type
_entity_poly.pdbx_seq_one_letter_code
_entity_poly.pdbx_strand_id
1 'polypeptide(L)'
;MNTKTKHGALGLAAVALGTVLFTSAQAASAADTTYQDELARCNSGQSGQDRATCRREAGAALQESRRGNLRGASDSAYEQNRTQRCNALPQADRAACMARVDGRGTVSGSVEGGGVLREYREVVTPEPGSPAMPSGSPGPAMPRPGDGPGMR
;
A
#
# COMPACT_ATOMS: atom_id res chain seq x y z
N MET A 1 -40.37 -29.65 -54.92
CA MET A 1 -39.13 -30.30 -54.44
C MET A 1 -37.97 -29.64 -55.18
N ASN A 2 -37.19 -28.72 -54.59
CA ASN A 2 -36.08 -28.90 -53.64
C ASN A 2 -34.87 -29.68 -54.18
N THR A 3 -33.77 -28.96 -54.50
CA THR A 3 -32.37 -29.19 -54.05
C THR A 3 -31.47 -28.07 -54.63
N LYS A 4 -31.29 -26.94 -53.95
CA LYS A 4 -30.18 -26.63 -53.01
C LYS A 4 -28.76 -26.83 -53.60
N THR A 5 -28.27 -25.78 -54.27
CA THR A 5 -26.87 -25.59 -54.67
C THR A 5 -25.96 -25.48 -53.44
N LYS A 6 -24.83 -26.20 -53.43
CA LYS A 6 -23.79 -26.09 -52.40
C LYS A 6 -22.65 -25.21 -52.91
N HIS A 7 -22.56 -23.97 -52.45
CA HIS A 7 -21.36 -23.16 -52.69
C HIS A 7 -20.25 -23.59 -51.72
N GLY A 8 -19.11 -24.00 -52.28
CA GLY A 8 -17.95 -24.42 -51.49
C GLY A 8 -17.39 -23.26 -50.67
N ALA A 9 -16.98 -23.55 -49.43
CA ALA A 9 -16.36 -22.56 -48.57
C ALA A 9 -15.02 -22.10 -49.15
N LEU A 10 -14.89 -20.80 -49.41
CA LEU A 10 -13.58 -20.17 -49.64
C LEU A 10 -12.74 -20.34 -48.37
N GLY A 11 -11.56 -20.94 -48.51
CA GLY A 11 -10.58 -20.97 -47.43
C GLY A 11 -9.95 -19.58 -47.25
N LEU A 12 -10.31 -18.86 -46.19
CA LEU A 12 -9.51 -17.75 -45.70
C LEU A 12 -8.28 -18.32 -44.98
N ALA A 13 -7.15 -18.36 -45.67
CA ALA A 13 -5.86 -18.71 -45.10
C ALA A 13 -4.82 -17.64 -45.47
N ALA A 14 -4.74 -16.55 -44.68
CA ALA A 14 -3.64 -15.60 -44.75
C ALA A 14 -3.50 -14.78 -43.44
N VAL A 15 -2.24 -14.66 -42.98
CA VAL A 15 -1.73 -13.71 -41.97
C VAL A 15 -2.26 -13.82 -40.52
N ALA A 16 -1.66 -14.73 -39.76
CA ALA A 16 -1.61 -14.68 -38.29
C ALA A 16 -0.15 -14.47 -37.81
N LEU A 17 0.44 -13.33 -38.19
CA LEU A 17 1.80 -12.90 -37.79
C LEU A 17 1.76 -11.42 -37.40
N GLY A 18 1.40 -11.11 -36.15
CA GLY A 18 1.23 -9.71 -35.74
C GLY A 18 0.90 -9.42 -34.27
N THR A 19 0.95 -10.39 -33.35
CA THR A 19 0.45 -10.20 -31.96
C THR A 19 1.48 -9.67 -30.96
N VAL A 20 2.77 -9.55 -31.31
CA VAL A 20 3.85 -9.24 -30.35
C VAL A 20 4.05 -7.74 -30.08
N LEU A 21 3.46 -6.84 -30.88
CA LEU A 21 3.66 -5.38 -30.77
C LEU A 21 2.58 -4.64 -29.95
N PHE A 22 1.47 -5.29 -29.59
CA PHE A 22 0.37 -4.61 -28.89
C PHE A 22 0.69 -4.26 -27.42
N THR A 23 1.55 -5.03 -26.75
CA THR A 23 1.81 -4.87 -25.30
C THR A 23 2.54 -3.57 -24.94
N SER A 24 3.47 -3.09 -25.77
CA SER A 24 4.23 -1.87 -25.50
C SER A 24 3.40 -0.60 -25.69
N ALA A 25 2.57 -0.54 -26.74
CA ALA A 25 1.71 0.61 -27.02
C ALA A 25 0.66 0.82 -25.90
N GLN A 26 0.06 -0.28 -25.41
CA GLN A 26 -0.86 -0.26 -24.28
C GLN A 26 -0.19 0.28 -23.01
N ALA A 27 1.00 -0.23 -22.65
CA ALA A 27 1.75 0.22 -21.49
C ALA A 27 2.13 1.71 -21.55
N ALA A 28 2.58 2.20 -22.73
CA ALA A 28 2.87 3.61 -22.94
C ALA A 28 1.61 4.49 -22.76
N SER A 29 0.48 4.08 -23.34
CA SER A 29 -0.78 4.83 -23.21
C SER A 29 -1.28 4.91 -21.76
N ALA A 30 -1.16 3.84 -20.98
CA ALA A 30 -1.53 3.83 -19.56
C ALA A 30 -0.64 4.74 -18.70
N ALA A 31 0.66 4.80 -19.01
CA ALA A 31 1.60 5.70 -18.34
C ALA A 31 1.24 7.18 -18.61
N ASP A 32 0.87 7.51 -19.85
CA ASP A 32 0.48 8.86 -20.25
C ASP A 32 -0.87 9.28 -19.62
N THR A 33 -1.86 8.37 -19.51
CA THR A 33 -3.11 8.62 -18.76
C THR A 33 -2.83 8.89 -17.29
N THR A 34 -2.06 8.02 -16.62
CA THR A 34 -1.71 8.19 -15.20
C THR A 34 -1.03 9.54 -14.95
N TYR A 35 -0.12 9.96 -15.83
CA TYR A 35 0.54 11.26 -15.73
C TYR A 35 -0.42 12.45 -15.85
N GLN A 36 -1.44 12.37 -16.72
CA GLN A 36 -2.48 13.41 -16.83
C GLN A 36 -3.29 13.52 -15.52
N ASP A 37 -3.66 12.37 -14.93
CA ASP A 37 -4.38 12.32 -13.66
C ASP A 37 -3.53 12.89 -12.50
N GLU A 38 -2.23 12.59 -12.48
CA GLU A 38 -1.29 13.17 -11.52
C GLU A 38 -1.17 14.68 -11.69
N LEU A 39 -1.04 15.19 -12.91
CA LEU A 39 -1.03 16.63 -13.18
C LEU A 39 -2.33 17.30 -12.74
N ALA A 40 -3.49 16.67 -12.95
CA ALA A 40 -4.77 17.16 -12.45
C ALA A 40 -4.77 17.26 -10.91
N ARG A 41 -4.26 16.24 -10.21
CA ARG A 41 -4.10 16.21 -8.74
C ARG A 41 -3.11 17.27 -8.23
N CYS A 42 -2.02 17.54 -8.95
CA CYS A 42 -1.10 18.64 -8.65
C CYS A 42 -1.76 20.01 -8.85
N ASN A 43 -2.61 20.15 -9.87
CA ASN A 43 -3.25 21.42 -10.22
C ASN A 43 -4.43 21.75 -9.30
N SER A 44 -5.15 20.75 -8.79
CA SER A 44 -6.25 20.90 -7.83
C SER A 44 -5.79 21.15 -6.39
N GLY A 45 -4.49 21.05 -6.10
CA GLY A 45 -3.92 21.17 -4.76
C GLY A 45 -4.11 19.93 -3.88
N GLN A 46 -4.77 18.88 -4.37
CA GLN A 46 -5.10 17.66 -3.61
C GLN A 46 -3.89 16.72 -3.36
N SER A 47 -2.68 17.16 -3.71
CA SER A 47 -1.46 16.34 -3.58
C SER A 47 -0.83 16.32 -2.18
N GLY A 48 -1.24 17.22 -1.28
CA GLY A 48 -0.58 17.41 0.04
C GLY A 48 0.84 17.98 -0.03
N GLN A 49 1.29 18.43 -1.21
CA GLN A 49 2.64 18.92 -1.47
C GLN A 49 2.63 20.26 -2.22
N ASP A 50 3.80 20.92 -2.29
CA ASP A 50 4.01 22.02 -3.23
C ASP A 50 3.74 21.57 -4.68
N ARG A 51 2.98 22.38 -5.41
CA ARG A 51 2.57 22.10 -6.79
C ARG A 51 3.76 21.94 -7.75
N ALA A 52 4.85 22.69 -7.57
CA ALA A 52 6.02 22.52 -8.42
C ALA A 52 6.72 21.17 -8.15
N THR A 53 6.74 20.75 -6.88
CA THR A 53 7.28 19.47 -6.44
C THR A 53 6.45 18.30 -6.94
N CYS A 54 5.12 18.33 -6.73
CA CYS A 54 4.19 17.33 -7.27
C CYS A 54 4.36 17.12 -8.78
N ARG A 55 4.48 18.20 -9.57
CA ARG A 55 4.70 18.10 -11.03
C ARG A 55 6.07 17.49 -11.40
N ARG A 56 7.13 17.73 -10.61
CA ARG A 56 8.44 17.09 -10.82
C ARG A 56 8.37 15.59 -10.51
N GLU A 57 7.69 15.20 -9.43
CA GLU A 57 7.49 13.80 -9.06
C GLU A 57 6.67 13.03 -10.11
N ALA A 58 5.56 13.61 -10.58
CA ALA A 58 4.76 13.02 -11.66
C ALA A 58 5.58 12.82 -12.96
N GLY A 59 6.45 13.77 -13.31
CA GLY A 59 7.36 13.66 -14.46
C GLY A 59 8.41 12.56 -14.29
N ALA A 60 8.95 12.38 -13.08
CA ALA A 60 9.86 11.29 -12.75
C ALA A 60 9.15 9.92 -12.79
N ALA A 61 7.94 9.83 -12.25
CA ALA A 61 7.10 8.63 -12.31
C ALA A 61 6.79 8.23 -13.77
N LEU A 62 6.45 9.19 -14.64
CA LEU A 62 6.26 8.94 -16.07
C LEU A 62 7.55 8.40 -16.74
N GLN A 63 8.71 8.97 -16.41
CA GLN A 63 9.99 8.52 -16.96
C GLN A 63 10.30 7.07 -16.55
N GLU A 64 10.13 6.72 -15.27
CA GLU A 64 10.37 5.36 -14.77
C GLU A 64 9.31 4.35 -15.24
N SER A 65 8.07 4.80 -15.44
CA SER A 65 7.01 4.00 -16.06
C SER A 65 7.36 3.64 -17.51
N ARG A 66 7.81 4.62 -18.31
CA ARG A 66 8.27 4.41 -19.69
C ARG A 66 9.55 3.56 -19.78
N ARG A 67 10.40 3.57 -18.75
CA ARG A 67 11.55 2.65 -18.60
C ARG A 67 11.12 1.23 -18.18
N GLY A 68 9.89 1.04 -17.72
CA GLY A 68 9.37 -0.24 -17.24
C GLY A 68 9.88 -0.61 -15.84
N ASN A 69 10.39 0.35 -15.07
CA ASN A 69 11.01 0.17 -13.76
C ASN A 69 9.98 0.18 -12.61
N LEU A 70 8.78 0.72 -12.83
CA LEU A 70 7.67 0.70 -11.86
C LEU A 70 7.00 -0.69 -11.81
N ARG A 71 7.71 -1.68 -11.28
CA ARG A 71 7.20 -3.05 -11.10
C ARG A 71 6.98 -3.35 -9.62
N GLY A 72 5.78 -3.81 -9.29
CA GLY A 72 5.50 -4.38 -7.99
C GLY A 72 6.21 -5.73 -7.79
N ALA A 73 6.39 -6.12 -6.52
CA ALA A 73 6.68 -7.50 -6.17
C ALA A 73 5.44 -8.39 -6.39
N SER A 74 5.59 -9.72 -6.28
CA SER A 74 4.44 -10.63 -6.28
C SER A 74 3.68 -10.57 -4.95
N ASP A 75 2.40 -10.95 -4.95
CA ASP A 75 1.59 -11.05 -3.73
C ASP A 75 2.26 -11.92 -2.66
N SER A 76 2.86 -13.05 -3.07
CA SER A 76 3.64 -13.91 -2.17
C SER A 76 4.83 -13.20 -1.50
N ALA A 77 5.49 -12.26 -2.19
CA ALA A 77 6.57 -11.47 -1.61
C ALA A 77 6.03 -10.38 -0.68
N TYR A 78 4.89 -9.76 -1.00
CA TYR A 78 4.22 -8.82 -0.10
C TYR A 78 3.74 -9.52 1.19
N GLU A 79 3.22 -10.74 1.10
CA GLU A 79 2.80 -11.52 2.28
C GLU A 79 3.99 -11.99 3.13
N GLN A 80 5.11 -12.38 2.51
CA GLN A 80 6.36 -12.62 3.23
C GLN A 80 6.85 -11.35 3.94
N ASN A 81 6.80 -10.18 3.28
CA ASN A 81 7.20 -8.91 3.89
C ASN A 81 6.28 -8.50 5.07
N ARG A 82 4.96 -8.72 4.96
CA ARG A 82 3.99 -8.53 6.08
C ARG A 82 4.36 -9.42 7.26
N THR A 83 4.57 -10.71 6.99
CA THR A 83 4.97 -11.73 7.99
C THR A 83 6.29 -11.36 8.67
N GLN A 84 7.32 -11.00 7.91
CA GLN A 84 8.65 -10.61 8.44
C GLN A 84 8.56 -9.40 9.37
N ARG A 85 7.75 -8.39 9.04
CA ARG A 85 7.54 -7.21 9.90
C ARG A 85 6.92 -7.58 11.25
N CYS A 86 5.97 -8.50 11.29
CA CYS A 86 5.41 -8.98 12.56
C CYS A 86 6.35 -9.93 13.33
N ASN A 87 7.25 -10.64 12.64
CA ASN A 87 8.25 -11.51 13.29
C ASN A 87 9.33 -10.74 14.05
N ALA A 88 9.53 -9.44 13.75
CA ALA A 88 10.48 -8.58 14.45
C ALA A 88 9.95 -8.03 15.80
N LEU A 89 8.69 -8.29 16.14
CA LEU A 89 8.07 -7.85 17.39
C LEU A 89 8.26 -8.88 18.53
N PRO A 90 8.14 -8.46 19.80
CA PRO A 90 8.07 -9.37 20.94
C PRO A 90 6.99 -10.44 20.75
N GLN A 91 7.20 -11.62 21.34
CA GLN A 91 6.31 -12.78 21.16
C GLN A 91 4.84 -12.48 21.53
N ALA A 92 4.61 -11.65 22.56
CA ALA A 92 3.28 -11.23 22.98
C ALA A 92 2.55 -10.40 21.92
N ASP A 93 3.25 -9.49 21.23
CA ASP A 93 2.65 -8.57 20.24
C ASP A 93 2.48 -9.22 18.86
N ARG A 94 3.25 -10.27 18.56
CA ARG A 94 3.29 -10.92 17.25
C ARG A 94 1.91 -11.41 16.79
N ALA A 95 1.11 -11.99 17.69
CA ALA A 95 -0.24 -12.47 17.37
C ALA A 95 -1.19 -11.33 16.97
N ALA A 96 -1.19 -10.23 17.74
CA ALA A 96 -2.00 -9.04 17.45
C ALA A 96 -1.50 -8.29 16.19
N CYS A 97 -0.20 -8.35 15.87
CA CYS A 97 0.34 -7.85 14.61
C CYS A 97 -0.14 -8.67 13.42
N MET A 98 -0.04 -10.02 13.48
CA MET A 98 -0.53 -10.91 12.42
C MET A 98 -2.02 -10.70 12.17
N ALA A 99 -2.82 -10.51 13.23
CA ALA A 99 -4.24 -10.20 13.10
C ALA A 99 -4.52 -8.85 12.40
N ARG A 100 -3.62 -7.87 12.52
CA ARG A 100 -3.77 -6.51 11.95
C ARG A 100 -3.26 -6.40 10.51
N VAL A 101 -2.25 -7.19 10.14
CA VAL A 101 -2.14 -7.63 8.74
C VAL A 101 -3.23 -8.69 8.48
N ASP A 102 -3.29 -9.28 7.29
CA ASP A 102 -4.36 -10.16 6.79
C ASP A 102 -5.74 -9.50 6.64
N GLY A 103 -6.22 -8.77 7.66
CA GLY A 103 -7.41 -7.93 7.61
C GLY A 103 -8.35 -8.05 8.80
N ARG A 104 -7.94 -8.58 9.97
CA ARG A 104 -8.84 -8.62 11.13
C ARG A 104 -8.94 -7.24 11.79
N GLY A 105 -10.15 -6.83 12.15
CA GLY A 105 -10.43 -5.53 12.74
C GLY A 105 -10.99 -4.54 11.71
N THR A 106 -10.63 -3.26 11.83
CA THR A 106 -11.11 -2.18 10.98
C THR A 106 -10.00 -1.58 10.12
N VAL A 107 -10.37 -1.12 8.92
CA VAL A 107 -9.49 -0.44 7.97
C VAL A 107 -10.05 0.96 7.73
N SER A 108 -9.21 1.99 7.83
CA SER A 108 -9.62 3.38 7.62
C SER A 108 -8.59 4.18 6.82
N GLY A 109 -9.07 5.21 6.13
CA GLY A 109 -8.33 6.18 5.34
C GLY A 109 -9.31 7.28 4.91
N SER A 110 -8.90 8.45 4.44
CA SER A 110 -7.55 8.91 4.12
C SER A 110 -6.93 9.70 5.28
N VAL A 111 -5.68 9.41 5.65
CA VAL A 111 -4.84 10.47 6.27
C VAL A 111 -4.49 11.51 5.18
N GLU A 112 -4.08 12.72 5.57
CA GLU A 112 -3.76 13.81 4.63
C GLU A 112 -2.73 13.41 3.56
N GLY A 113 -1.80 12.50 3.89
CA GLY A 113 -0.82 11.91 2.96
C GLY A 113 -1.22 10.60 2.28
N GLY A 114 -2.51 10.24 2.19
CA GLY A 114 -2.98 9.08 1.40
C GLY A 114 -2.71 7.68 1.98
N GLY A 115 -2.24 7.58 3.22
CA GLY A 115 -2.02 6.30 3.92
C GLY A 115 -3.31 5.61 4.39
N VAL A 116 -3.22 4.29 4.60
CA VAL A 116 -4.32 3.45 5.12
C VAL A 116 -3.97 2.89 6.50
N LEU A 117 -4.78 3.22 7.50
CA LEU A 117 -4.67 2.72 8.87
C LEU A 117 -5.42 1.39 9.03
N ARG A 118 -4.91 0.54 9.93
CA ARG A 118 -5.49 -0.75 10.32
C ARG A 118 -5.49 -0.83 11.82
N GLU A 119 -6.65 -1.04 12.43
CA GLU A 119 -6.80 -1.24 13.87
C GLU A 119 -7.35 -2.63 14.14
N TYR A 120 -6.62 -3.39 14.96
CA TYR A 120 -7.10 -4.61 15.59
C TYR A 120 -7.09 -4.41 17.09
N ARG A 121 -8.20 -4.76 17.74
CA ARG A 121 -8.42 -4.62 19.18
C ARG A 121 -9.00 -5.92 19.70
N GLU A 122 -8.42 -6.41 20.80
CA GLU A 122 -8.89 -7.58 21.52
C GLU A 122 -9.03 -7.27 23.01
N VAL A 123 -9.96 -7.94 23.68
CA VAL A 123 -10.15 -7.84 25.13
C VAL A 123 -9.41 -9.01 25.75
N VAL A 124 -8.32 -8.73 26.46
CA VAL A 124 -7.59 -9.74 27.23
C VAL A 124 -8.26 -9.86 28.59
N THR A 125 -9.02 -10.94 28.80
CA THR A 125 -9.49 -11.31 30.15
C THR A 125 -8.29 -11.85 30.93
N PRO A 126 -7.92 -11.27 32.08
CA PRO A 126 -6.84 -11.83 32.90
C PRO A 126 -7.26 -13.20 33.43
N GLU A 127 -6.31 -14.13 33.47
CA GLU A 127 -6.53 -15.49 33.95
C GLU A 127 -6.94 -15.46 35.44
N PRO A 128 -8.01 -16.16 35.85
CA PRO A 128 -8.51 -16.14 37.22
C PRO A 128 -7.50 -16.80 38.18
N GLY A 129 -6.65 -15.97 38.77
CA GLY A 129 -5.51 -16.40 39.60
C GLY A 129 -4.36 -15.40 39.63
N SER A 130 -4.24 -14.52 38.62
CA SER A 130 -3.34 -13.37 38.71
C SER A 130 -3.84 -12.40 39.79
N PRO A 131 -3.08 -12.08 40.84
CA PRO A 131 -3.51 -11.10 41.84
C PRO A 131 -3.67 -9.74 41.17
N ALA A 132 -4.88 -9.18 41.24
CA ALA A 132 -5.15 -7.83 40.78
C ALA A 132 -4.29 -6.86 41.61
N MET A 133 -3.22 -6.33 41.01
CA MET A 133 -2.42 -5.28 41.62
C MET A 133 -3.34 -4.08 41.90
N PRO A 134 -3.54 -3.67 43.16
CA PRO A 134 -4.40 -2.54 43.45
C PRO A 134 -3.75 -1.26 42.91
N SER A 135 -4.44 -0.57 41.99
CA SER A 135 -4.09 0.80 41.59
C SER A 135 -4.21 1.73 42.80
N GLY A 136 -3.13 1.90 43.56
CA GLY A 136 -3.18 2.57 44.85
C GLY A 136 -1.83 2.75 45.54
N SER A 137 -0.90 3.46 44.92
CA SER A 137 0.22 4.09 45.63
C SER A 137 0.75 5.28 44.82
N PRO A 138 0.71 6.52 45.34
CA PRO A 138 1.49 7.62 44.78
C PRO A 138 2.97 7.26 44.90
N GLY A 139 3.68 7.18 43.77
CA GLY A 139 5.13 7.01 43.81
C GLY A 139 5.79 8.21 44.51
N PRO A 140 6.93 8.03 45.20
CA PRO A 140 7.63 9.14 45.84
C PRO A 140 7.99 10.21 44.80
N ALA A 141 7.70 11.47 45.13
CA ALA A 141 7.96 12.58 44.22
C ALA A 141 9.45 12.69 43.91
N MET A 142 9.84 12.48 42.65
CA MET A 142 11.23 12.66 42.24
C MET A 142 11.61 14.15 42.34
N PRO A 143 12.77 14.48 42.95
CA PRO A 143 13.24 15.86 43.02
C PRO A 143 13.50 16.39 41.61
N ARG A 144 13.11 17.66 41.38
CA ARG A 144 13.26 18.32 40.08
C ARG A 144 14.75 18.62 39.83
N PRO A 145 15.31 18.30 38.64
CA PRO A 145 16.65 18.76 38.29
C PRO A 145 16.61 20.29 38.09
N GLY A 146 17.17 21.04 39.04
CA GLY A 146 17.17 22.50 39.03
C GLY A 146 18.05 23.15 40.10
N ASP A 147 18.07 22.59 41.31
CA ASP A 147 18.81 23.16 42.46
C ASP A 147 20.27 22.68 42.52
N GLY A 148 21.05 23.03 41.49
CA GLY A 148 22.51 22.92 41.50
C GLY A 148 23.14 24.31 41.65
N PRO A 149 24.04 24.56 42.63
CA PRO A 149 24.67 25.87 42.78
C PRO A 149 25.58 26.16 41.58
N GLY A 150 25.33 27.29 40.92
CA GLY A 150 26.09 27.71 39.74
C GLY A 150 27.56 27.95 40.07
N MET A 151 28.44 27.11 39.52
CA MET A 151 29.88 27.34 39.51
C MET A 151 30.20 28.44 38.48
N ARG A 152 30.94 29.45 38.95
CA ARG A 152 31.49 30.54 38.14
C ARG A 152 32.83 30.16 37.52
#